data_AF-A0A7S2M2P5-F1
#
_entry.id   AF-A0A7S2M2P5-F1
#
_cell.length_a   1.000
_cell.length_b   1.000
_cell.length_c   1.000
_cell.angle_alpha   90.00
_cell.angle_beta   90.00
_cell.angle_gamma   90.00
#
_symmetry.space_group_name_H-M   'P 1'
#
loop_
_entity.id
_entity.type
_entity.pdbx_description
1 polymer ?
#
loop_
_entity_poly.entity_id
_entity_poly.type
_entity_poly.pdbx_seq_one_letter_code
_entity_poly.pdbx_strand_id
1 'polypeptide(L)'
;GERRAGGEPLHYKGTRFHRIIKDFCIQGGQTFENEEGSGGESIYGKTFEDENLRVKFKKPGMLAMANGGPDQNGSQFFITTCQAEHLNNHCVGFGEVLEGMEVVRALEDFGDEDGDAEKLAVVADCGEVALEGQLVSDGFDDAPLMREEEADPELTDKWVHKVVAGKDRRQSIVGSIEGEVI
;
A
#
# COMPACT_ATOMS: atom_id res chain seq x y z
N GLY A 1 4.59 23.04 7.94
CA GLY A 1 5.40 22.16 8.81
C GLY A 1 4.95 20.74 8.56
N GLU A 2 5.85 19.77 8.61
CA GLU A 2 5.50 18.35 8.45
C GLU A 2 4.45 17.93 9.49
N ARG A 3 3.37 17.25 9.07
CA ARG A 3 2.41 16.67 10.01
C ARG A 3 3.08 15.54 10.80
N ARG A 4 2.68 15.39 12.06
CA ARG A 4 3.22 14.40 12.98
C ARG A 4 2.09 13.64 13.65
N ALA A 5 2.27 12.33 13.78
CA ALA A 5 1.38 11.41 14.49
C ALA A 5 2.18 10.77 15.63
N GLY A 6 1.63 10.77 16.86
CA GLY A 6 2.37 10.26 18.03
C GLY A 6 3.71 10.97 18.32
N GLY A 7 3.99 12.11 17.69
CA GLY A 7 5.27 12.83 17.80
C GLY A 7 6.28 12.54 16.68
N GLU A 8 6.02 11.52 15.87
CA GLU A 8 6.88 11.10 14.74
C GLU A 8 6.40 11.71 13.41
N PRO A 9 7.30 11.95 12.44
CA PRO A 9 6.92 12.42 11.10
C PRO A 9 6.03 11.41 10.37
N LEU A 10 5.00 11.91 9.69
CA LEU A 10 4.16 11.09 8.80
C LEU A 10 4.87 10.86 7.44
N HIS A 11 5.76 9.87 7.39
CA HIS A 11 6.37 9.40 6.16
C HIS A 11 6.70 7.90 6.20
N TYR A 12 6.90 7.28 5.03
CA TYR A 12 7.27 5.87 4.94
C TYR A 12 8.79 5.62 4.97
N LYS A 13 9.61 6.65 4.84
CA LYS A 13 11.07 6.52 4.93
C LYS A 13 11.47 5.93 6.29
N GLY A 14 12.26 4.87 6.27
CA GLY A 14 12.68 4.14 7.46
C GLY A 14 11.68 3.11 7.99
N THR A 15 10.45 3.07 7.46
CA THR A 15 9.46 2.05 7.84
C THR A 15 9.84 0.68 7.29
N ARG A 16 9.34 -0.37 7.96
CA ARG A 16 9.65 -1.77 7.65
C ARG A 16 8.49 -2.47 6.96
N PHE A 17 8.83 -3.43 6.11
CA PHE A 17 7.93 -4.53 5.80
C PHE A 17 8.02 -5.53 6.95
N HIS A 18 7.05 -5.47 7.86
CA HIS A 18 7.07 -6.23 9.11
C HIS A 18 6.40 -7.60 8.97
N ARG A 19 5.53 -7.78 7.98
CA ARG A 19 4.84 -9.05 7.71
C ARG A 19 4.95 -9.42 6.24
N ILE A 20 5.51 -10.58 5.94
CA ILE A 20 5.85 -11.05 4.59
C ILE A 20 5.36 -12.49 4.49
N ILE A 21 4.34 -12.73 3.68
CA ILE A 21 3.76 -14.07 3.51
C ILE A 21 3.95 -14.49 2.05
N LYS A 22 4.73 -15.55 1.87
CA LYS A 22 5.00 -16.13 0.56
C LYS A 22 3.73 -16.59 -0.12
N ASP A 23 3.64 -16.34 -1.43
CA ASP A 23 2.48 -16.59 -2.27
C ASP A 23 1.20 -15.92 -1.75
N PHE A 24 1.34 -14.77 -1.08
CA PHE A 24 0.22 -13.96 -0.63
C PHE A 24 0.48 -12.46 -0.76
N CYS A 25 1.21 -11.86 0.20
CA CYS A 25 1.48 -10.43 0.20
C CYS A 25 2.68 -10.03 1.09
N ILE A 26 3.19 -8.81 0.86
CA ILE A 26 4.13 -8.13 1.74
C ILE A 26 3.48 -6.90 2.34
N GLN A 27 3.54 -6.74 3.66
CA GLN A 27 2.85 -5.71 4.42
C GLN A 27 3.85 -4.81 5.14
N GLY A 28 3.62 -3.49 5.05
CA GLY A 28 4.45 -2.45 5.63
C GLY A 28 3.64 -1.21 5.99
N GLY A 29 4.29 -0.05 6.05
CA GLY A 29 3.61 1.23 6.29
C GLY A 29 3.29 1.52 7.76
N GLN A 30 3.88 0.78 8.70
CA GLN A 30 3.81 1.11 10.12
C GLN A 30 4.72 2.31 10.41
N THR A 31 4.14 3.52 10.49
CA THR A 31 4.88 4.79 10.64
C THR A 31 5.36 5.06 12.06
N PHE A 32 4.73 4.44 13.06
CA PHE A 32 5.21 4.38 14.44
C PHE A 32 4.76 3.06 15.09
N GLU A 33 5.43 2.67 16.17
CA GLU A 33 5.00 1.58 17.04
C GLU A 33 4.21 2.19 18.21
N ASN A 34 2.97 1.75 18.41
CA ASN A 34 2.25 2.03 19.65
C ASN A 34 2.64 0.97 20.70
N GLU A 35 2.23 1.16 21.96
CA GLU A 35 2.51 0.21 23.05
C GLU A 35 1.98 -1.21 22.79
N GLU A 36 1.07 -1.36 21.81
CA GLU A 36 0.41 -2.61 21.41
C GLU A 36 1.03 -3.24 20.14
N GLY A 37 2.08 -2.64 19.57
CA GLY A 37 2.76 -3.14 18.36
C GLY A 37 1.99 -2.98 17.04
N SER A 38 0.81 -2.35 17.03
CA SER A 38 -0.13 -2.23 15.89
C SER A 38 -0.16 -0.85 15.24
N GLY A 39 0.86 -0.02 15.47
CA GLY A 39 0.85 1.42 15.18
C GLY A 39 0.75 1.81 13.70
N GLY A 40 0.83 3.12 13.46
CA GLY A 40 0.50 3.75 12.18
C GLY A 40 -0.70 4.68 12.29
N GLU A 41 -0.67 5.80 11.55
CA GLU A 41 -1.71 6.82 11.55
C GLU A 41 -1.76 7.47 10.16
N SER A 42 -2.98 7.68 9.66
CA SER A 42 -3.24 8.36 8.37
C SER A 42 -3.07 9.87 8.51
N ILE A 43 -3.19 10.64 7.41
CA ILE A 43 -3.19 12.11 7.55
C ILE A 43 -4.51 12.63 8.13
N TYR A 44 -5.58 11.83 8.10
CA TYR A 44 -6.88 12.17 8.67
C TYR A 44 -7.01 11.82 10.16
N GLY A 45 -6.02 11.12 10.72
CA GLY A 45 -5.99 10.68 12.11
C GLY A 45 -5.81 9.17 12.24
N LYS A 46 -6.13 8.63 13.43
CA LYS A 46 -5.83 7.23 13.79
C LYS A 46 -6.38 6.22 12.79
N THR A 47 -7.63 6.39 12.36
CA THR A 47 -8.29 5.56 11.36
C THR A 47 -9.18 6.38 10.43
N PHE A 48 -9.44 5.87 9.23
CA PHE A 48 -10.40 6.41 8.27
C PHE A 48 -11.24 5.31 7.60
N GLU A 49 -12.36 5.73 7.01
CA GLU A 49 -13.39 4.86 6.41
C GLU A 49 -12.93 4.19 5.11
N ASP A 50 -13.56 3.07 4.74
CA ASP A 50 -13.33 2.41 3.45
C ASP A 50 -13.91 3.27 2.31
N GLU A 51 -13.05 3.89 1.50
CA GLU A 51 -13.51 4.79 0.43
C GLU A 51 -14.36 4.05 -0.64
N ASN A 52 -13.81 2.98 -1.22
CA ASN A 52 -14.56 2.08 -2.10
C ASN A 52 -13.89 0.70 -2.20
N LEU A 53 -14.69 -0.33 -2.41
CA LEU A 53 -14.24 -1.73 -2.49
C LEU A 53 -14.33 -2.31 -3.92
N ARG A 54 -14.22 -1.43 -4.92
CA ARG A 54 -14.44 -1.76 -6.33
C ARG A 54 -13.26 -2.51 -6.94
N VAL A 55 -12.03 -2.17 -6.53
CA VAL A 55 -10.81 -2.82 -7.00
C VAL A 55 -10.80 -4.30 -6.62
N LYS A 56 -10.49 -5.16 -7.60
CA LYS A 56 -10.44 -6.62 -7.43
C LYS A 56 -9.00 -7.11 -7.52
N PHE A 57 -8.61 -7.98 -6.58
CA PHE A 57 -7.26 -8.52 -6.43
C PHE A 57 -6.99 -9.68 -7.39
N LYS A 58 -7.07 -9.41 -8.69
CA LYS A 58 -7.00 -10.42 -9.77
C LYS A 58 -5.58 -10.77 -10.23
N LYS A 59 -4.57 -10.02 -9.81
CA LYS A 59 -3.17 -10.19 -10.22
C LYS A 59 -2.20 -9.88 -9.07
N PRO A 60 -0.94 -10.33 -9.14
CA PRO A 60 0.13 -9.83 -8.27
C PRO A 60 0.40 -8.34 -8.50
N GLY A 61 0.96 -7.68 -7.50
CA GLY A 61 1.39 -6.29 -7.56
C GLY A 61 0.29 -5.29 -7.19
N MET A 62 -0.85 -5.73 -6.68
CA MET A 62 -1.92 -4.84 -6.23
C MET A 62 -1.55 -4.25 -4.87
N LEU A 63 -1.64 -2.93 -4.73
CA LEU A 63 -1.43 -2.17 -3.49
C LEU A 63 -2.77 -1.89 -2.82
N ALA A 64 -2.87 -2.20 -1.53
CA ALA A 64 -4.10 -2.06 -0.76
C ALA A 64 -3.87 -1.76 0.71
N MET A 65 -4.91 -1.22 1.36
CA MET A 65 -4.89 -0.88 2.78
C MET A 65 -4.94 -2.14 3.64
N ALA A 66 -4.04 -2.24 4.62
CA ALA A 66 -4.18 -3.20 5.71
C ALA A 66 -5.08 -2.57 6.78
N ASN A 67 -6.14 -3.29 7.16
CA ASN A 67 -7.10 -2.81 8.15
C ASN A 67 -7.38 -3.89 9.23
N GLY A 68 -7.87 -3.43 10.39
CA GLY A 68 -8.32 -4.28 11.50
C GLY A 68 -9.79 -4.72 11.39
N GLY A 69 -10.41 -4.51 10.23
CA GLY A 69 -11.86 -4.61 10.01
C GLY A 69 -12.38 -3.43 9.19
N PRO A 70 -13.69 -3.41 8.88
CA PRO A 70 -14.32 -2.33 8.12
C PRO A 70 -14.03 -0.96 8.72
N ASP A 71 -13.76 0.03 7.87
CA ASP A 71 -13.55 1.44 8.23
C ASP A 71 -12.40 1.69 9.24
N GLN A 72 -11.41 0.80 9.28
CA GLN A 72 -10.25 0.90 10.17
C GLN A 72 -8.93 0.97 9.38
N ASN A 73 -8.91 1.81 8.36
CA ASN A 73 -7.70 2.07 7.58
C ASN A 73 -6.79 3.05 8.31
N GLY A 74 -5.49 2.75 8.37
CA GLY A 74 -4.46 3.62 8.97
C GLY A 74 -3.38 3.95 7.95
N SER A 75 -2.11 3.88 8.33
CA SER A 75 -1.01 4.05 7.36
C SER A 75 -0.49 2.75 6.75
N GLN A 76 -0.91 1.59 7.27
CA GLN A 76 -0.40 0.30 6.86
C GLN A 76 -0.99 -0.12 5.50
N PHE A 77 -0.15 -0.73 4.67
CA PHE A 77 -0.51 -1.21 3.35
C PHE A 77 0.11 -2.58 3.10
N PHE A 78 -0.41 -3.29 2.11
CA PHE A 78 0.22 -4.49 1.57
C PHE A 78 0.28 -4.48 0.04
N ILE A 79 1.26 -5.19 -0.52
CA ILE A 79 1.39 -5.46 -1.94
C ILE A 79 1.18 -6.95 -2.16
N THR A 80 0.25 -7.34 -3.03
CA THR A 80 0.00 -8.75 -3.34
C THR A 80 1.15 -9.35 -4.13
N THR A 81 1.51 -10.59 -3.84
CA THR A 81 2.46 -11.39 -4.62
C THR A 81 1.75 -12.50 -5.40
N CYS A 82 0.46 -12.75 -5.14
CA CYS A 82 -0.37 -13.66 -5.91
C CYS A 82 -1.74 -13.01 -6.22
N GLN A 83 -2.61 -13.74 -6.93
CA GLN A 83 -4.02 -13.39 -7.01
C GLN A 83 -4.71 -13.68 -5.67
N ALA A 84 -5.42 -12.70 -5.12
CA ALA A 84 -5.93 -12.73 -3.75
C ALA A 84 -7.41 -12.33 -3.67
N GLU A 85 -8.28 -13.05 -4.41
CA GLU A 85 -9.70 -12.70 -4.51
C GLU A 85 -10.47 -12.69 -3.18
N HIS A 86 -9.98 -13.41 -2.17
CA HIS A 86 -10.56 -13.41 -0.83
C HIS A 86 -10.44 -12.06 -0.10
N LEU A 87 -9.62 -11.13 -0.62
CA LEU A 87 -9.51 -9.76 -0.11
C LEU A 87 -10.52 -8.80 -0.77
N ASN A 88 -11.18 -9.24 -1.85
CA ASN A 88 -12.21 -8.44 -2.50
C ASN A 88 -13.32 -8.11 -1.50
N ASN A 89 -13.78 -6.85 -1.47
CA ASN A 89 -14.81 -6.38 -0.54
C ASN A 89 -14.40 -6.38 0.95
N HIS A 90 -13.11 -6.57 1.25
CA HIS A 90 -12.59 -6.50 2.61
C HIS A 90 -11.48 -5.46 2.77
N CYS A 91 -10.68 -5.26 1.73
CA CYS A 91 -9.61 -4.28 1.72
C CYS A 91 -9.79 -3.31 0.55
N VAL A 92 -9.53 -2.03 0.79
CA VAL A 92 -9.50 -0.99 -0.25
C VAL A 92 -8.24 -1.16 -1.08
N GLY A 93 -8.39 -1.56 -2.34
CA GLY A 93 -7.32 -1.51 -3.33
C GLY A 93 -7.23 -0.11 -3.90
N PHE A 94 -6.03 0.48 -3.88
CA PHE A 94 -5.83 1.89 -4.27
C PHE A 94 -4.65 2.10 -5.21
N GLY A 95 -3.86 1.07 -5.49
CA GLY A 95 -2.71 1.17 -6.39
C GLY A 95 -2.22 -0.17 -6.94
N GLU A 96 -1.24 -0.11 -7.82
CA GLU A 96 -0.52 -1.26 -8.35
C GLU A 96 0.94 -0.92 -8.65
N VAL A 97 1.79 -1.92 -8.57
CA VAL A 97 3.22 -1.80 -8.91
C VAL A 97 3.38 -1.81 -10.43
N LEU A 98 3.88 -0.70 -10.96
CA LEU A 98 4.26 -0.56 -12.37
C LEU A 98 5.64 -1.11 -12.66
N GLU A 99 6.61 -0.75 -11.84
CA GLU A 99 8.01 -1.10 -12.01
C GLU A 99 8.56 -1.65 -10.68
N GLY A 100 9.51 -2.57 -10.76
CA GLY A 100 10.14 -3.13 -9.56
C GLY A 100 9.43 -4.32 -8.94
N MET A 101 8.57 -5.02 -9.67
CA MET A 101 7.96 -6.25 -9.15
C MET A 101 9.01 -7.31 -8.80
N GLU A 102 10.17 -7.32 -9.44
CA GLU A 102 11.30 -8.18 -9.06
C GLU A 102 11.88 -7.83 -7.68
N VAL A 103 11.69 -6.60 -7.19
CA VAL A 103 12.05 -6.19 -5.83
C VAL A 103 11.02 -6.74 -4.84
N VAL A 104 9.73 -6.62 -5.16
CA VAL A 104 8.64 -7.19 -4.35
C VAL A 104 8.79 -8.71 -4.24
N ARG A 105 9.11 -9.39 -5.35
CA ARG A 105 9.41 -10.84 -5.35
C ARG A 105 10.65 -11.19 -4.54
N ALA A 106 11.68 -10.36 -4.56
CA ALA A 106 12.86 -10.61 -3.73
C ALA A 106 12.58 -10.42 -2.24
N LEU A 107 11.67 -9.48 -1.89
CA LEU A 107 11.20 -9.28 -0.52
C LEU A 107 10.33 -10.44 -0.03
N GLU A 108 9.52 -11.03 -0.91
CA GLU A 108 8.68 -12.18 -0.60
C GLU A 108 9.48 -13.36 0.02
N ASP A 109 10.73 -13.55 -0.42
CA ASP A 109 11.63 -14.58 0.12
C ASP A 109 12.25 -14.23 1.50
N PHE A 110 11.82 -13.14 2.15
CA PHE A 110 12.28 -12.73 3.48
C PHE A 110 11.31 -13.12 4.59
N GLY A 111 10.12 -13.65 4.27
CA GLY A 111 9.15 -14.12 5.24
C GLY A 111 9.45 -15.53 5.73
N ASP A 112 9.21 -15.79 7.02
CA ASP A 112 9.22 -17.15 7.59
C ASP A 112 7.85 -17.86 7.44
N GLU A 113 7.71 -19.01 8.09
CA GLU A 113 6.48 -19.81 8.06
C GLU A 113 5.29 -19.13 8.77
N ASP A 114 5.56 -18.23 9.72
CA ASP A 114 4.55 -17.48 10.48
C ASP A 114 4.20 -16.14 9.80
N GLY A 115 4.98 -15.75 8.79
CA GLY A 115 4.83 -14.52 8.03
C GLY A 115 5.58 -13.33 8.63
N ASP A 116 6.44 -13.56 9.61
CA ASP A 116 7.34 -12.54 10.14
C ASP A 116 8.53 -12.35 9.21
N ALA A 117 9.01 -11.11 9.10
CA ALA A 117 10.17 -10.82 8.27
C ALA A 117 11.48 -11.29 8.95
N GLU A 118 12.06 -12.39 8.47
CA GLU A 118 13.35 -12.94 8.95
C GLU A 118 14.52 -11.96 8.76
N LYS A 119 14.42 -11.13 7.72
CA LYS A 119 15.44 -10.16 7.34
C LYS A 119 14.86 -8.76 7.38
N LEU A 120 15.69 -7.82 7.80
CA LEU A 120 15.31 -6.41 7.84
C LEU A 120 15.03 -5.88 6.42
N ALA A 121 13.77 -5.64 6.12
CA ALA A 121 13.29 -5.02 4.89
C ALA A 121 12.78 -3.61 5.20
N VAL A 122 13.54 -2.59 4.80
CA VAL A 122 13.28 -1.17 5.11
C VAL A 122 13.12 -0.35 3.84
N VAL A 123 12.17 0.58 3.85
CA VAL A 123 12.03 1.65 2.86
C VAL A 123 13.15 2.67 3.11
N ALA A 124 14.23 2.62 2.34
CA ALA A 124 15.39 3.51 2.55
C ALA A 124 15.07 4.96 2.21
N ASP A 125 14.26 5.15 1.16
CA ASP A 125 13.75 6.44 0.73
C ASP A 125 12.43 6.24 0.01
N CYS A 126 11.60 7.29 0.03
CA CYS A 126 10.31 7.32 -0.65
C CYS A 126 9.95 8.76 -1.04
N GLY A 127 9.07 8.88 -2.03
CA GLY A 127 8.57 10.17 -2.48
C GLY A 127 7.53 10.00 -3.57
N GLU A 128 7.23 11.10 -4.23
CA GLU A 128 6.39 11.16 -5.42
C GLU A 128 7.28 11.40 -6.64
N VAL A 129 6.97 10.75 -7.76
CA VAL A 129 7.64 10.98 -9.04
C VAL A 129 6.64 11.62 -9.98
N ALA A 130 7.01 12.73 -10.62
CA ALA A 130 6.17 13.29 -11.66
C ALA A 130 6.21 12.36 -12.89
N LEU A 131 5.09 11.71 -13.18
CA LEU A 131 4.94 10.98 -14.44
C LEU A 131 4.85 11.99 -15.59
N GLU A 132 5.83 11.97 -16.50
CA GLU A 132 5.78 12.80 -17.70
C GLU A 132 4.63 12.32 -18.61
N GLY A 133 3.50 13.03 -18.57
CA GLY A 133 2.37 12.88 -19.51
C GLY A 133 1.06 12.31 -18.95
N GLN A 134 0.34 13.11 -18.12
CA GLN A 134 -1.06 12.94 -17.65
C GLN A 134 -1.33 11.66 -16.81
N LEU A 135 -2.01 11.70 -15.66
CA LEU A 135 -3.21 12.46 -15.26
C LEU A 135 -3.05 12.96 -13.81
N VAL A 136 -3.36 14.22 -13.56
CA VAL A 136 -3.73 14.68 -12.21
C VAL A 136 -5.05 14.01 -11.83
N SER A 137 -5.11 13.37 -10.67
CA SER A 137 -6.38 12.94 -10.08
C SER A 137 -7.13 14.18 -9.59
N ASP A 138 -8.09 14.63 -10.37
CA ASP A 138 -9.16 15.47 -9.83
C ASP A 138 -9.85 14.61 -8.75
N GLY A 139 -9.88 15.10 -7.51
CA GLY A 139 -10.25 14.34 -6.31
C GLY A 139 -11.46 13.41 -6.46
N PHE A 140 -11.42 12.30 -5.72
CA PHE A 140 -12.37 11.18 -5.76
C PHE A 140 -13.83 11.54 -5.38
N ASP A 141 -14.12 12.78 -4.99
CA ASP A 141 -15.42 13.21 -4.43
C ASP A 141 -16.60 13.16 -5.44
N ASP A 142 -16.36 13.11 -6.75
CA ASP A 142 -17.43 13.22 -7.78
C ASP A 142 -17.64 11.95 -8.62
N ALA A 143 -17.15 10.79 -8.18
CA ALA A 143 -17.35 9.52 -8.90
C ALA A 143 -18.80 9.02 -8.79
N PRO A 144 -19.56 8.80 -9.89
CA PRO A 144 -20.92 8.27 -9.80
C PRO A 144 -20.94 6.89 -9.10
N LEU A 145 -21.94 6.68 -8.24
CA LEU A 145 -22.23 5.40 -7.60
C LEU A 145 -22.66 4.36 -8.66
N MET A 146 -21.68 3.70 -9.28
CA MET A 146 -21.92 2.60 -10.22
C MET A 146 -22.25 1.33 -9.45
N ARG A 147 -23.25 0.58 -9.92
CA ARG A 147 -23.71 -0.69 -9.34
C ARG A 147 -22.67 -1.79 -9.57
N GLU A 148 -22.59 -2.76 -8.64
CA GLU A 148 -21.60 -3.85 -8.61
C GLU A 148 -21.48 -4.67 -9.90
N GLU A 149 -22.53 -4.71 -10.73
CA GLU A 149 -22.57 -5.47 -11.99
C GLU A 149 -21.84 -4.78 -13.17
N GLU A 150 -21.38 -3.53 -13.01
CA GLU A 150 -20.73 -2.73 -14.06
C GLU A 150 -19.24 -2.44 -13.79
N ALA A 151 -18.57 -3.26 -12.96
CA ALA A 151 -17.13 -3.14 -12.72
C ALA A 151 -16.31 -3.47 -13.98
N ASP A 152 -16.17 -2.50 -14.87
CA ASP A 152 -15.34 -2.55 -16.08
C ASP A 152 -13.86 -2.65 -15.69
N PRO A 153 -13.12 -3.66 -16.19
CA PRO A 153 -11.67 -3.76 -16.03
C PRO A 153 -10.91 -2.47 -16.35
N GLU A 154 -11.31 -1.73 -17.39
CA GLU A 154 -10.68 -0.47 -17.78
C GLU A 154 -10.97 0.68 -16.78
N LEU A 155 -12.11 0.64 -16.10
CA LEU A 155 -12.41 1.59 -15.02
C LEU A 155 -11.57 1.28 -13.79
N THR A 156 -11.39 0.01 -13.41
CA THR A 156 -10.48 -0.34 -12.31
C THR A 156 -9.06 0.15 -12.51
N ASP A 157 -8.48 0.03 -13.72
CA ASP A 157 -7.15 0.58 -14.01
C ASP A 157 -7.08 2.12 -13.88
N LYS A 158 -8.20 2.83 -14.03
CA LYS A 158 -8.27 4.30 -13.87
C LYS A 158 -8.24 4.75 -12.41
N TRP A 159 -8.67 3.91 -11.47
CA TRP A 159 -8.78 4.24 -10.03
C TRP A 159 -7.54 3.85 -9.23
N VAL A 160 -6.53 3.28 -9.89
CA VAL A 160 -5.39 2.62 -9.25
C VAL A 160 -4.15 3.50 -9.45
N HIS A 161 -3.56 3.94 -8.34
CA HIS A 161 -2.29 4.67 -8.32
C HIS A 161 -1.14 3.78 -8.78
N LYS A 162 -0.10 4.41 -9.32
CA LYS A 162 0.99 3.72 -10.01
C LYS A 162 2.25 3.77 -9.16
N VAL A 163 2.75 2.62 -8.74
CA VAL A 163 3.84 2.50 -7.75
C VAL A 163 5.11 2.01 -8.42
N VAL A 164 6.25 2.66 -8.12
CA VAL A 164 7.57 2.24 -8.62
C VAL A 164 8.44 1.79 -7.45
N ALA A 165 8.88 0.53 -7.50
CA ALA A 165 9.85 -0.02 -6.56
C ALA A 165 11.23 -0.13 -7.22
N GLY A 166 12.30 0.18 -6.49
CA GLY A 166 13.67 0.15 -6.99
C GLY A 166 14.65 -0.41 -5.97
N LYS A 167 15.81 -0.88 -6.46
CA LYS A 167 16.97 -1.27 -5.65
C LYS A 167 18.03 -0.18 -5.72
N ASP A 168 18.46 0.39 -4.59
CA ASP A 168 19.69 1.16 -4.55
C ASP A 168 20.91 0.23 -4.42
N ARG A 169 22.07 0.66 -4.96
CA ARG A 169 23.36 -0.06 -4.99
C ARG A 169 23.96 -0.31 -3.59
N ARG A 170 23.24 0.02 -2.53
CA ARG A 170 23.61 -0.17 -1.11
C ARG A 170 22.52 -0.92 -0.34
N GLN A 171 22.09 -2.08 -0.84
CA GLN A 171 21.22 -3.04 -0.10
C GLN A 171 19.95 -2.46 0.56
N SER A 172 19.38 -1.38 0.02
CA SER A 172 18.19 -0.76 0.59
C SER A 172 17.18 -0.44 -0.51
N ILE A 173 15.93 -0.83 -0.26
CA ILE A 173 14.82 -0.74 -1.23
C ILE A 173 14.30 0.69 -1.21
N VAL A 174 14.24 1.32 -2.38
CA VAL A 174 13.68 2.65 -2.57
C VAL A 174 12.32 2.43 -3.24
N GLY A 175 11.25 2.56 -2.49
CA GLY A 175 9.89 2.47 -3.00
C GLY A 175 9.28 3.87 -3.07
N SER A 176 8.84 4.29 -4.24
CA SER A 176 8.04 5.50 -4.41
C SER A 176 6.59 5.09 -4.35
N ILE A 177 5.88 5.45 -3.28
CA ILE A 177 4.44 5.24 -3.16
C ILE A 177 3.79 6.54 -3.66
N GLU A 178 3.11 6.47 -4.80
CA GLU A 178 2.23 7.55 -5.25
C GLU A 178 0.90 7.47 -4.50
N GLY A 179 0.50 8.61 -3.97
CA GLY A 179 -0.71 8.81 -3.18
C GLY A 179 -0.42 9.89 -2.15
N GLU A 180 -1.34 10.84 -1.97
CA GLU A 180 -1.45 11.43 -0.64
C GLU A 180 -1.54 10.25 0.33
N VAL A 181 -0.82 10.30 1.45
CA VAL A 181 -1.15 9.41 2.56
C VAL A 181 -2.57 9.80 2.92
N ILE A 182 -3.57 9.11 2.36
CA ILE A 182 -4.99 9.25 2.68
C ILE A 182 -5.05 8.79 4.15
#